data_AF-A0A2X1REP1-F1
#
_entry.id   AF-A0A2X1REP1-F1
#
_cell.length_a   1.000
_cell.length_b   1.000
_cell.length_c   1.000
_cell.angle_alpha   90.00
_cell.angle_beta   90.00
_cell.angle_gamma   90.00
#
_symmetry.space_group_name_H-M   'P 1'
#
loop_
_entity.id
_entity.type
_entity.pdbx_description
1 polymer ?
#
loop_
_entity_poly.entity_id
_entity_poly.type
_entity_poly.pdbx_seq_one_letter_code
_entity_poly.pdbx_strand_id
1 'polypeptide(L)'
;MIYVIGQDYAKKVLSVAVYNHYKRLRTNYESNDVELGKSNIFTYRAYQVAEKTLLAQTLARRLNVPFAMADATTLTEAGYVGEDVENVLQKLFAKL
;
A
#
# COMPACT_ATOMS: atom_id res chain seq x y z
N MET A 1 -2.37 2.59 -14.27
CA MET A 1 -3.21 1.37 -14.21
C MET A 1 -3.38 0.66 -15.57
N ILE A 2 -2.75 1.12 -16.66
CA ILE A 2 -2.94 0.58 -18.03
C ILE A 2 -2.44 -0.88 -18.17
N TYR A 3 -1.54 -1.34 -17.29
CA TYR A 3 -0.92 -2.66 -17.38
C TYR A 3 -1.75 -3.83 -16.81
N VAL A 4 -2.92 -3.56 -16.21
CA VAL A 4 -3.78 -4.60 -15.64
C VAL A 4 -5.10 -4.57 -16.38
N ILE A 5 -5.37 -5.64 -17.12
CA ILE A 5 -6.58 -5.80 -17.93
C ILE A 5 -7.71 -6.29 -17.01
N GLY A 6 -8.89 -5.66 -17.10
CA GLY A 6 -10.02 -5.94 -16.20
C GLY A 6 -9.85 -5.39 -14.78
N GLN A 7 -10.61 -5.97 -13.82
CA GLN A 7 -10.64 -5.58 -12.39
C GLN A 7 -11.01 -4.11 -12.12
N ASP A 8 -12.04 -3.58 -12.80
CA ASP A 8 -12.43 -2.16 -12.70
C ASP A 8 -12.82 -1.72 -11.29
N TYR A 9 -13.44 -2.61 -10.52
CA TYR A 9 -13.75 -2.35 -9.11
C TYR A 9 -12.49 -2.10 -8.27
N ALA A 10 -11.46 -2.94 -8.40
CA ALA A 10 -10.21 -2.78 -7.66
C ALA A 10 -9.48 -1.49 -8.05
N LYS A 11 -9.48 -1.12 -9.34
CA LYS A 11 -8.94 0.15 -9.82
C LYS A 11 -9.65 1.35 -9.22
N LYS A 12 -10.99 1.32 -9.14
CA LYS A 12 -11.78 2.39 -8.53
C LYS A 12 -11.47 2.52 -7.04
N VAL A 13 -11.47 1.41 -6.29
CA VAL A 13 -11.15 1.40 -4.86
C VAL A 13 -9.74 1.93 -4.60
N LEU A 14 -8.74 1.46 -5.35
CA LEU A 14 -7.36 1.93 -5.24
C LEU A 14 -7.22 3.43 -5.54
N SER A 15 -7.93 3.92 -6.57
CA SER A 15 -7.89 5.33 -6.93
C SER A 15 -8.48 6.22 -5.83
N VAL A 16 -9.61 5.82 -5.25
CA VAL A 16 -10.25 6.55 -4.14
C VAL A 16 -9.38 6.54 -2.89
N ALA A 17 -8.77 5.39 -2.56
CA ALA A 17 -7.90 5.28 -1.41
C ALA A 17 -6.63 6.14 -1.54
N VAL A 18 -6.01 6.18 -2.72
CA VAL A 18 -4.86 7.06 -2.99
C VAL A 18 -5.27 8.53 -2.89
N TYR A 19 -6.40 8.89 -3.50
CA TYR A 19 -6.91 10.26 -3.41
C TYR A 19 -7.14 10.69 -1.96
N ASN A 20 -7.78 9.84 -1.16
CA ASN A 20 -7.98 10.10 0.27
C ASN A 20 -6.67 10.15 1.04
N HIS A 21 -5.68 9.31 0.70
CA HIS A 21 -4.36 9.32 1.30
C HIS A 21 -3.65 10.67 1.09
N TYR A 22 -3.63 11.19 -0.14
CA TYR A 22 -3.04 12.49 -0.45
C TYR A 22 -3.84 13.65 0.13
N LYS A 23 -5.17 13.59 0.07
CA LYS A 23 -6.05 14.59 0.69
C LYS A 23 -5.72 14.72 2.17
N ARG A 24 -5.56 13.60 2.88
CA ARG A 24 -5.16 13.61 4.28
C ARG A 24 -3.76 14.17 4.51
N LEU A 25 -2.77 13.79 3.70
CA LEU A 25 -1.41 14.34 3.84
C LEU A 25 -1.40 15.87 3.75
N ARG A 26 -2.23 16.45 2.87
CA ARG A 26 -2.38 17.90 2.73
C ARG A 26 -3.19 18.52 3.88
N THR A 27 -4.28 17.89 4.29
CA THR A 27 -5.17 18.39 5.35
C THR A 27 -4.53 18.31 6.75
N ASN A 28 -3.74 17.28 7.05
CA ASN A 28 -2.97 17.22 8.30
C ASN A 28 -1.93 18.35 8.41
N TYR A 29 -1.57 18.98 7.30
CA TYR A 29 -0.70 20.17 7.28
C TYR A 29 -1.48 21.47 7.59
N GLU A 30 -2.81 21.48 7.40
CA GLU A 30 -3.65 22.69 7.48
C GLU A 30 -4.65 22.68 8.66
N SER A 31 -5.06 21.52 9.17
CA SER A 31 -6.06 21.40 10.24
C SER A 31 -5.63 20.40 11.31
N ASN A 32 -5.22 20.91 12.47
CA ASN A 32 -4.87 20.14 13.67
C ASN A 32 -6.09 19.59 14.44
N ASP A 33 -7.32 19.83 13.98
CA ASP A 33 -8.54 19.67 14.79
C ASP A 33 -9.38 18.43 14.48
N VAL A 34 -9.06 17.66 13.43
CA VAL A 34 -9.84 16.47 13.05
C VAL A 34 -8.92 15.30 12.70
N GLU A 35 -8.90 14.27 13.54
CA GLU A 35 -8.13 13.04 13.30
C GLU A 35 -8.76 12.22 12.17
N LEU A 36 -8.19 12.30 10.97
CA LEU A 36 -8.57 11.48 9.83
C LEU A 36 -7.88 10.10 9.91
N GLY A 37 -8.66 9.04 10.20
CA GLY A 37 -8.18 7.66 10.26
C GLY A 37 -7.52 7.16 8.96
N LYS A 38 -6.57 6.20 9.05
CA LYS A 38 -5.93 5.61 7.85
C LYS A 38 -6.83 4.61 7.14
N SER A 39 -7.06 4.83 5.84
CA SER A 39 -7.73 3.88 4.95
C SER A 39 -6.73 2.85 4.43
N ASN A 40 -6.57 1.75 5.17
CA ASN A 40 -5.85 0.58 4.67
C ASN A 40 -6.76 -0.21 3.72
N ILE A 41 -6.21 -0.76 2.65
CA ILE A 41 -6.97 -1.53 1.67
C ILE A 41 -6.65 -3.01 1.87
N PHE A 42 -7.67 -3.81 2.11
CA PHE A 42 -7.57 -5.27 2.02
C PHE A 42 -8.11 -5.72 0.66
N THR A 43 -7.29 -6.41 -0.13
CA THR A 43 -7.70 -6.92 -1.45
C THR A 43 -7.79 -8.44 -1.41
N TYR A 44 -9.00 -9.00 -1.44
CA TYR A 44 -9.24 -10.44 -1.50
C TYR A 44 -9.47 -10.92 -2.95
N ARG A 45 -8.74 -11.96 -3.35
CA ARG A 45 -8.83 -12.71 -4.63
C ARG A 45 -7.86 -13.87 -4.50
N ALA A 46 -8.36 -15.10 -4.52
CA ALA A 46 -7.58 -16.30 -4.17
C ALA A 46 -6.82 -16.93 -5.35
N TYR A 47 -7.28 -16.75 -6.60
CA TYR A 47 -6.74 -17.47 -7.76
C TYR A 47 -5.69 -16.71 -8.58
N GLN A 48 -5.45 -15.41 -8.32
CA GLN A 48 -4.56 -14.54 -9.13
C GLN A 48 -3.78 -13.55 -8.24
N VAL A 49 -2.85 -14.07 -7.43
CA VAL A 49 -2.03 -13.26 -6.51
C VAL A 49 -1.10 -12.30 -7.29
N ALA A 50 -0.52 -12.76 -8.40
CA ALA A 50 0.42 -11.98 -9.22
C ALA A 50 -0.17 -10.66 -9.77
N GLU A 51 -1.45 -10.65 -10.15
CA GLU A 51 -2.11 -9.45 -10.70
C GLU A 51 -2.31 -8.34 -9.66
N LYS A 52 -2.54 -8.70 -8.39
CA LYS A 52 -2.64 -7.71 -7.30
C LYS A 52 -1.28 -7.06 -7.03
N THR A 53 -0.23 -7.88 -7.02
CA THR A 53 1.13 -7.39 -6.85
C THR A 53 1.51 -6.44 -7.98
N LEU A 54 1.15 -6.79 -9.23
CA LEU A 54 1.36 -5.92 -10.39
C LEU A 54 0.54 -4.62 -10.31
N LEU A 55 -0.71 -4.67 -9.82
CA LEU A 55 -1.53 -3.48 -9.58
C LEU A 55 -0.83 -2.51 -8.61
N ALA A 56 -0.36 -3.01 -7.47
CA ALA A 56 0.31 -2.20 -6.46
C ALA A 56 1.63 -1.61 -6.98
N GLN A 57 2.47 -2.42 -7.62
CA GLN A 57 3.72 -1.95 -8.24
C GLN A 57 3.49 -0.93 -9.35
N THR A 58 2.48 -1.14 -10.19
CA THR A 58 2.15 -0.21 -11.27
C THR A 58 1.63 1.11 -10.73
N LEU A 59 0.86 1.07 -9.65
CA LEU A 59 0.33 2.25 -8.98
C LEU A 59 1.46 3.08 -8.35
N ALA A 60 2.38 2.42 -7.62
CA ALA A 60 3.56 3.07 -7.07
C ALA A 60 4.43 3.72 -8.15
N ARG A 61 4.71 3.00 -9.25
CA ARG A 61 5.45 3.51 -10.42
C ARG A 61 4.77 4.69 -11.10
N ARG A 62 3.43 4.76 -11.09
CA ARG A 62 2.69 5.88 -11.70
C ARG A 62 2.64 7.12 -10.82
N LEU A 63 2.69 6.93 -9.50
CA LEU A 63 2.62 8.02 -8.53
C LEU A 63 4.01 8.48 -8.06
N ASN A 64 5.09 7.83 -8.50
CA ASN A 64 6.47 8.09 -8.07
C ASN A 64 6.60 8.15 -6.54
N VAL A 65 6.02 7.18 -5.85
CA VAL A 65 6.08 7.05 -4.38
C VAL A 65 6.92 5.84 -3.99
N PRO A 66 7.61 5.89 -2.83
CA PRO A 66 8.31 4.73 -2.29
C PRO A 66 7.33 3.58 -2.07
N PHE A 67 7.77 2.36 -2.38
CA PHE A 67 6.94 1.16 -2.30
C PHE A 67 7.75 -0.02 -1.79
N ALA A 68 7.25 -0.63 -0.70
CA ALA A 68 7.77 -1.86 -0.14
C ALA A 68 6.73 -2.98 -0.31
N MET A 69 7.23 -4.18 -0.60
CA MET A 69 6.44 -5.40 -0.66
C MET A 69 7.00 -6.36 0.38
N ALA A 70 6.13 -6.89 1.23
CA ALA A 70 6.47 -7.83 2.28
C ALA A 70 5.50 -9.01 2.26
N ASP A 71 6.00 -10.20 2.56
CA ASP A 71 5.18 -11.39 2.75
C ASP A 71 4.81 -11.53 4.22
N ALA A 72 3.52 -11.65 4.52
CA ALA A 72 3.06 -11.80 5.90
C ALA A 72 3.40 -13.17 6.49
N THR A 73 3.69 -14.19 5.66
CA THR A 73 4.07 -15.53 6.13
C THR A 73 5.48 -15.58 6.72
N THR A 74 6.35 -14.63 6.35
CA THR A 74 7.72 -14.53 6.86
C THR A 74 7.82 -13.64 8.10
N LEU A 75 6.75 -12.94 8.47
CA LEU A 75 6.68 -12.12 9.68
C LEU A 75 6.32 -13.01 10.87
N THR A 76 7.23 -13.10 11.84
CA THR A 76 7.04 -13.85 13.08
C THR A 76 6.85 -12.88 14.25
N GLU A 77 6.28 -13.39 15.34
CA GLU A 77 6.13 -12.62 16.57
C GLU A 77 7.51 -12.26 17.14
N ALA A 78 7.62 -11.07 17.74
CA ALA A 78 8.88 -10.48 18.20
C ALA A 78 9.69 -11.47 19.05
N GLY A 79 10.87 -11.87 18.53
CA GLY A 79 11.82 -12.75 19.24
C GLY A 79 11.97 -14.17 18.70
N TYR A 80 11.28 -14.56 17.62
CA TYR A 80 11.53 -15.83 16.93
C TYR A 80 12.06 -15.59 15.51
N VAL A 81 12.99 -16.45 15.08
CA VAL A 81 13.72 -16.46 13.79
C VAL A 81 12.79 -16.14 12.61
N GLY A 82 12.70 -14.86 12.21
CA GLY A 82 11.90 -14.37 11.09
C GLY A 82 12.19 -12.89 10.80
N GLU A 83 11.66 -12.36 9.68
CA GLU A 83 11.83 -10.93 9.35
C GLU A 83 10.96 -10.08 10.29
N ASP A 84 11.56 -9.08 10.94
CA ASP A 84 10.84 -8.12 11.78
C ASP A 84 9.95 -7.20 10.94
N VAL A 85 8.85 -6.72 11.51
CA VAL A 85 8.00 -5.67 10.92
C VAL A 85 8.82 -4.41 10.64
N GLU A 86 9.84 -4.13 11.44
CA GLU A 86 10.78 -3.03 11.21
C GLU A 86 11.53 -3.15 9.87
N ASN A 87 11.84 -4.36 9.41
CA ASN A 87 12.50 -4.55 8.12
C ASN A 87 11.63 -4.09 6.96
N VAL A 88 10.29 -4.15 7.07
CA VAL A 88 9.38 -3.66 6.03
C VAL A 88 9.47 -2.13 5.92
N LEU A 89 9.58 -1.43 7.05
CA LEU A 89 9.79 0.01 7.08
C LEU A 89 11.18 0.37 6.52
N GLN A 90 12.23 -0.36 6.89
CA GLN A 90 13.56 -0.14 6.33
C GLN A 90 13.57 -0.32 4.80
N LYS A 91 12.90 -1.37 4.26
CA LYS A 91 12.75 -1.58 2.82
C LYS A 91 11.99 -0.45 2.12
N LEU A 92 11.08 0.23 2.83
CA LEU A 92 10.35 1.40 2.32
C LEU A 92 11.25 2.65 2.30
N PHE A 93 11.98 2.91 3.38
CA PHE A 93 12.88 4.06 3.50
C PHE A 93 14.11 3.96 2.61
N ALA A 94 14.68 2.76 2.43
CA ALA A 94 15.83 2.54 1.56
C ALA A 94 15.52 2.78 0.06
N LYS A 95 14.24 2.95 -0.30
CA LYS A 95 13.77 3.26 -1.66
C LYS A 95 13.27 4.70 -1.83
N LEU A 96 13.49 5.56 -0.84
CA LEU A 96 13.40 7.02 -0.97
C LEU A 96 14.70 7.57 -1.56
#